data_AF-A0A1M5W9R1-F1
#
_entry.id   AF-A0A1M5W9R1-F1
#
_cell.length_a   1.000
_cell.length_b   1.000
_cell.length_c   1.000
_cell.angle_alpha   90.00
_cell.angle_beta   90.00
_cell.angle_gamma   90.00
#
_symmetry.space_group_name_H-M   'P 1'
#
loop_
_entity.id
_entity.type
_entity.pdbx_description
1 polymer ?
#
loop_
_entity_poly.entity_id
_entity_poly.type
_entity_poly.pdbx_seq_one_letter_code
_entity_poly.pdbx_strand_id
1 'polypeptide(L)'
;MDALRPDLIERARNMTRIREKEHPWRSMSDEALLRSAGLILTDEHTQKEGVTIAAILLFGTDNTIMSVLPQHKTDAIFRIFNTDRYDDRDVVITNLIESYDRLMAFGRKHLNDTFHLDGIQSVSARDNILREIVSNLLAHRDFSNAYVAKLVIERNRIYTENANLSHGSRGIESCNI
;
A
#
# COMPACT_ATOMS: atom_id res chain seq x y z
N MET A 1 -1.41 15.87 -17.14
CA MET A 1 -1.25 14.41 -16.96
C MET A 1 0.20 14.03 -16.65
N ASP A 2 1.19 14.88 -16.94
CA ASP A 2 2.62 14.62 -16.71
C ASP A 2 3.05 14.30 -15.27
N ALA A 3 2.18 14.54 -14.29
CA ALA A 3 2.44 14.24 -12.88
C ALA A 3 2.16 12.78 -12.49
N LEU A 4 1.42 12.03 -13.33
CA LEU A 4 1.07 10.62 -13.11
C LEU A 4 1.82 9.71 -14.08
N ARG A 5 2.21 8.54 -13.59
CA ARG A 5 2.97 7.49 -14.27
C ARG A 5 2.05 6.56 -15.05
N PRO A 6 2.10 6.54 -16.39
CA PRO A 6 1.24 5.68 -17.21
C PRO A 6 1.48 4.19 -16.99
N ASP A 7 2.71 3.80 -16.67
CA ASP A 7 3.08 2.41 -16.39
C ASP A 7 2.34 1.85 -15.16
N LEU A 8 2.11 2.68 -14.13
CA LEU A 8 1.35 2.29 -12.95
C LEU A 8 -0.15 2.19 -13.22
N ILE A 9 -0.69 3.03 -14.10
CA ILE A 9 -2.09 2.97 -14.53
C ILE A 9 -2.34 1.66 -15.29
N GLU A 10 -1.46 1.33 -16.24
CA GLU A 10 -1.53 0.08 -16.99
C GLU A 10 -1.38 -1.12 -16.06
N ARG A 11 -0.50 -1.03 -15.06
CA ARG A 11 -0.38 -2.06 -14.03
C ARG A 11 -1.66 -2.24 -13.23
N ALA A 12 -2.33 -1.16 -12.82
CA ALA A 12 -3.62 -1.25 -12.13
C ALA A 12 -4.70 -1.93 -13.00
N ARG A 13 -4.73 -1.61 -14.30
CA ARG A 13 -5.60 -2.26 -15.31
C ARG A 13 -5.35 -3.78 -15.39
N ASN A 14 -4.08 -4.18 -15.33
CA ASN A 14 -3.68 -5.59 -15.32
C ASN A 14 -4.10 -6.31 -14.02
N MET A 15 -4.00 -5.63 -12.87
CA MET A 15 -4.41 -6.20 -11.58
C MET A 15 -5.93 -6.42 -11.52
N THR A 16 -6.74 -5.51 -12.07
CA THR A 16 -8.20 -5.71 -12.13
C THR A 16 -8.60 -6.87 -13.03
N ARG A 17 -7.87 -7.12 -14.12
CA ARG A 17 -8.15 -8.24 -15.04
C ARG A 17 -8.04 -9.61 -14.35
N ILE A 18 -7.11 -9.75 -13.40
CA ILE A 18 -6.93 -11.00 -12.65
C ILE A 18 -8.16 -11.30 -11.79
N ARG A 19 -8.83 -10.25 -11.29
CA ARG A 19 -10.02 -10.37 -10.44
C ARG A 19 -11.31 -10.48 -11.25
N GLU A 20 -11.44 -9.70 -12.31
CA GLU A 20 -12.63 -9.65 -13.17
C GLU A 20 -12.23 -9.48 -14.64
N LYS A 21 -12.49 -10.51 -15.45
CA LYS A 21 -12.05 -10.55 -16.86
C LYS A 21 -12.70 -9.48 -17.75
N GLU A 22 -13.92 -9.08 -17.42
CA GLU A 22 -14.74 -8.14 -18.19
C GLU A 22 -14.86 -6.77 -17.50
N HIS A 23 -13.83 -6.36 -16.75
CA HIS A 23 -13.84 -5.06 -16.08
C HIS A 23 -13.85 -3.91 -17.11
N PRO A 24 -14.74 -2.89 -16.98
CA PRO A 24 -14.89 -1.80 -17.94
C PRO A 24 -13.60 -1.01 -18.23
N TRP A 25 -12.67 -0.97 -17.28
CA TRP A 25 -11.37 -0.31 -17.43
C TRP A 25 -10.53 -0.81 -18.59
N ARG A 26 -10.84 -2.00 -19.14
CA ARG A 26 -10.11 -2.60 -20.26
C ARG A 26 -10.17 -1.77 -21.53
N SER A 27 -11.31 -1.17 -21.84
CA SER A 27 -11.54 -0.41 -23.08
C SER A 27 -11.48 1.10 -22.88
N MET A 28 -11.36 1.56 -21.64
CA MET A 28 -11.29 2.99 -21.30
C MET A 28 -9.91 3.56 -21.60
N SER A 29 -9.86 4.82 -22.04
CA SER A 29 -8.63 5.61 -21.99
C SER A 29 -8.19 5.84 -20.53
N ASP A 30 -6.92 6.19 -20.32
CA ASP A 30 -6.40 6.42 -18.97
C ASP A 30 -7.17 7.54 -18.25
N GLU A 31 -7.57 8.60 -18.95
CA GLU A 31 -8.40 9.66 -18.38
C GLU A 31 -9.79 9.15 -17.97
N ALA A 32 -10.45 8.39 -18.85
CA ALA A 32 -11.78 7.84 -18.55
C ALA A 32 -11.73 6.85 -17.38
N LEU A 33 -10.65 6.06 -17.29
CA LEU A 33 -10.38 5.17 -16.16
C LEU A 33 -10.26 5.99 -14.87
N LEU A 34 -9.36 6.97 -14.85
CA LEU A 34 -9.13 7.82 -13.67
C LEU A 34 -10.41 8.55 -13.24
N ARG A 35 -11.20 9.07 -14.19
CA ARG A 35 -12.49 9.71 -13.90
C ARG A 35 -13.52 8.72 -13.34
N SER A 36 -13.63 7.54 -13.94
CA SER A 36 -14.55 6.49 -13.47
C SER A 36 -14.22 6.00 -12.05
N ALA A 37 -12.93 6.04 -11.68
CA ALA A 37 -12.44 5.68 -10.35
C ALA A 37 -12.53 6.83 -9.32
N GLY A 38 -13.05 8.00 -9.71
CA GLY A 38 -13.11 9.19 -8.83
C GLY A 38 -11.74 9.82 -8.57
N LEU A 39 -10.74 9.52 -9.40
CA LEU A 39 -9.36 10.00 -9.25
C LEU A 39 -9.12 11.34 -9.96
N ILE A 40 -9.98 11.67 -10.94
CA ILE A 40 -10.12 13.02 -11.50
C ILE A 40 -11.50 13.53 -11.11
N LEU A 41 -11.54 14.72 -10.51
CA LEU A 41 -12.77 15.40 -10.12
C LEU A 41 -12.86 16.75 -10.81
N THR A 42 -14.09 17.17 -11.14
CA THR A 42 -14.38 18.50 -11.65
C THR A 42 -14.92 19.34 -10.51
N ASP A 43 -14.27 20.47 -10.24
CA ASP A 43 -14.72 21.43 -9.24
C ASP A 43 -15.98 22.14 -9.74
N GLU A 44 -17.09 22.03 -9.01
CA GLU A 44 -18.40 22.54 -9.45
C GLU A 44 -18.44 24.07 -9.56
N HIS A 45 -17.62 24.78 -8.77
CA HIS A 45 -17.62 26.24 -8.72
C HIS A 45 -16.74 26.86 -9.80
N THR A 46 -15.58 26.25 -10.06
CA THR A 46 -14.59 26.76 -11.01
C THR A 46 -14.66 26.06 -12.36
N GLN A 47 -15.41 24.95 -12.47
CA GLN A 47 -15.49 24.08 -13.65
C GLN A 47 -14.13 23.56 -14.11
N LYS A 48 -13.13 23.54 -13.20
CA LYS A 48 -11.78 23.06 -13.48
C LYS A 48 -11.64 21.64 -13.02
N GLU A 49 -10.90 20.87 -13.81
CA GLU A 49 -10.60 19.47 -13.50
C GLU A 49 -9.28 19.36 -12.76
N GLY A 50 -9.26 18.53 -11.73
CA GLY A 50 -8.11 18.29 -10.89
C GLY A 50 -7.93 16.81 -10.60
N VAL A 51 -6.67 16.38 -10.47
CA VAL A 51 -6.34 15.06 -9.93
C VAL A 51 -6.47 15.10 -8.41
N THR A 52 -7.03 14.04 -7.86
CA THR A 52 -7.14 13.89 -6.40
C THR A 52 -5.81 13.52 -5.77
N ILE A 53 -5.69 13.72 -4.45
CA ILE A 53 -4.55 13.22 -3.68
C ILE A 53 -4.42 11.69 -3.81
N ALA A 54 -5.54 10.97 -3.89
CA ALA A 54 -5.54 9.52 -4.11
C ALA A 54 -4.89 9.14 -5.46
N ALA A 55 -5.16 9.92 -6.52
CA ALA A 55 -4.54 9.72 -7.82
C ALA A 55 -3.01 9.89 -7.76
N ILE A 56 -2.56 10.91 -7.03
CA ILE A 56 -1.14 11.19 -6.81
C ILE A 56 -0.49 10.09 -5.97
N LEU A 57 -1.15 9.59 -4.93
CA LEU A 57 -0.62 8.50 -4.10
C LEU A 57 -0.54 7.16 -4.85
N LEU A 58 -1.48 6.87 -5.76
CA LEU A 58 -1.51 5.63 -6.53
C LEU A 58 -0.56 5.66 -7.73
N PHE A 59 -0.53 6.78 -8.46
CA PHE A 59 0.11 6.86 -9.77
C PHE A 59 1.14 7.99 -9.88
N GLY A 60 1.33 8.82 -8.86
CA GLY A 60 2.29 9.91 -8.90
C GLY A 60 3.75 9.44 -8.90
N THR A 61 4.64 10.31 -9.37
CA THR A 61 6.08 10.15 -9.13
C THR A 61 6.41 10.43 -7.67
N ASP A 62 7.52 9.90 -7.16
CA ASP A 62 7.99 10.17 -5.79
C ASP A 62 8.12 11.68 -5.53
N ASN A 63 8.59 12.46 -6.52
CA ASN A 63 8.68 13.92 -6.40
C ASN A 63 7.31 14.58 -6.27
N THR A 64 6.31 14.14 -7.04
CA THR A 64 4.93 14.64 -6.97
C THR A 64 4.30 14.29 -5.63
N ILE A 65 4.53 13.07 -5.13
CA ILE A 65 4.00 12.64 -3.83
C ILE A 65 4.62 13.48 -2.72
N MET A 66 5.94 13.66 -2.73
CA MET A 66 6.65 14.42 -1.69
C MET A 66 6.33 15.91 -1.72
N SER A 67 5.93 16.48 -2.87
CA SER A 67 5.51 17.88 -2.93
C SER A 67 4.13 18.12 -2.33
N VAL A 68 3.24 17.13 -2.38
CA VAL A 68 1.86 17.23 -1.85
C VAL A 68 1.75 16.66 -0.43
N LEU A 69 2.46 15.57 -0.14
CA LEU A 69 2.48 14.86 1.14
C LEU A 69 3.93 14.52 1.55
N PRO A 70 4.73 15.49 2.02
CA PRO A 70 6.10 15.25 2.47
C PRO A 70 6.22 14.23 3.62
N GLN A 71 5.15 14.04 4.38
CA GLN A 71 5.04 13.06 5.46
C GLN A 71 4.74 11.63 4.96
N HIS A 72 4.54 11.43 3.65
CA HIS A 72 4.29 10.11 3.07
C HIS A 72 5.53 9.22 3.19
N LYS A 73 5.51 8.39 4.23
CA LYS A 73 6.57 7.44 4.55
C LYS A 73 6.04 6.25 5.32
N THR A 74 6.46 5.06 4.94
CA THR A 74 6.21 3.83 5.68
C THR A 74 7.55 3.17 6.03
N ASP A 75 7.78 2.88 7.30
CA ASP A 75 8.96 2.15 7.75
C ASP A 75 8.64 0.64 7.87
N ALA A 76 9.36 -0.20 7.15
CA ALA A 76 9.38 -1.64 7.40
C ALA A 76 10.58 -1.96 8.29
N ILE A 77 10.37 -2.59 9.43
CA ILE A 77 11.38 -2.84 10.46
C ILE A 77 11.40 -4.32 10.80
N PHE A 78 12.59 -4.90 10.81
CA PHE A 78 12.83 -6.26 11.29
C PHE A 78 13.77 -6.20 12.49
N ARG A 79 13.35 -6.81 13.61
CA ARG A 79 14.16 -6.88 14.84
C ARG A 79 13.92 -8.19 15.61
N ILE A 80 14.92 -9.06 15.61
CA ILE A 80 14.97 -10.34 16.32
C ILE A 80 16.17 -10.42 17.27
N PHE A 81 17.32 -9.89 16.84
CA PHE A 81 18.58 -9.91 17.59
C PHE A 81 18.89 -8.52 18.15
N ASN A 82 18.85 -7.48 17.32
CA ASN A 82 19.09 -6.10 17.75
C ASN A 82 17.77 -5.36 18.01
N THR A 83 17.23 -5.53 19.21
CA THR A 83 15.96 -4.92 19.63
C THR A 83 16.04 -3.42 19.87
N ASP A 84 17.23 -2.90 20.20
CA ASP A 84 17.46 -1.46 20.47
C ASP A 84 17.53 -0.64 19.19
N ARG A 85 17.89 -1.28 18.06
CA ARG A 85 17.89 -0.66 16.72
C ARG A 85 16.94 -1.46 15.83
N TYR A 86 17.51 -2.21 14.90
CA TYR A 86 16.82 -3.10 13.97
C TYR A 86 17.88 -3.94 13.27
N ASP A 87 17.54 -5.17 12.91
CA ASP A 87 18.39 -6.05 12.12
C ASP A 87 18.29 -5.71 10.63
N ASP A 88 17.11 -5.23 10.19
CA ASP A 88 16.90 -4.68 8.85
C ASP A 88 15.81 -3.59 8.89
N ARG A 89 15.93 -2.59 8.01
CA ARG A 89 14.95 -1.51 7.86
C ARG A 89 14.84 -1.10 6.41
N ASP A 90 13.61 -1.11 5.89
CA ASP A 90 13.29 -0.49 4.62
C ASP A 90 12.45 0.78 4.82
N VAL A 91 12.87 1.89 4.19
CA VAL A 91 12.14 3.16 4.22
C VAL A 91 11.44 3.33 2.88
N VAL A 92 10.11 3.26 2.90
CA VAL A 92 9.27 3.29 1.70
C VAL A 92 8.59 4.67 1.59
N ILE A 93 8.94 5.42 0.55
CA ILE A 93 8.46 6.79 0.29
C ILE A 93 7.86 6.94 -1.12
N THR A 94 7.51 5.83 -1.76
CA THR A 94 7.01 5.78 -3.14
C THR A 94 5.49 5.61 -3.19
N ASN A 95 4.89 5.57 -4.38
CA ASN A 95 3.46 5.35 -4.58
C ASN A 95 2.94 4.07 -3.90
N LEU A 96 1.64 3.99 -3.67
CA LEU A 96 1.02 2.90 -2.91
C LEU A 96 1.16 1.53 -3.60
N ILE A 97 1.20 1.49 -4.93
CA ILE A 97 1.32 0.24 -5.69
C ILE A 97 2.72 -0.36 -5.48
N GLU A 98 3.77 0.43 -5.66
CA GLU A 98 5.15 -0.02 -5.44
C GLU A 98 5.46 -0.20 -3.95
N SER A 99 4.82 0.58 -3.07
CA SER A 99 4.91 0.39 -1.63
C SER A 99 4.40 -0.97 -1.20
N TYR A 100 3.26 -1.41 -1.76
CA TYR A 100 2.72 -2.74 -1.52
C TYR A 100 3.74 -3.83 -1.88
N ASP A 101 4.38 -3.76 -3.03
CA ASP A 101 5.38 -4.76 -3.44
C ASP A 101 6.59 -4.80 -2.51
N ARG A 102 7.12 -3.63 -2.15
CA ARG A 102 8.29 -3.52 -1.27
C ARG A 102 7.99 -4.09 0.11
N LEU A 103 6.83 -3.77 0.68
CA LEU A 103 6.41 -4.31 1.97
C LEU A 103 6.17 -5.82 1.92
N MET A 104 5.54 -6.31 0.85
CA MET A 104 5.37 -7.76 0.63
C MET A 104 6.72 -8.47 0.47
N ALA A 105 7.68 -7.87 -0.26
CA ALA A 105 9.02 -8.42 -0.43
C ALA A 105 9.81 -8.41 0.89
N PHE A 106 9.69 -7.35 1.68
CA PHE A 106 10.28 -7.27 3.01
C PHE A 106 9.72 -8.35 3.95
N GLY A 107 8.41 -8.54 3.95
CA GLY A 107 7.75 -9.62 4.71
C GLY A 107 8.23 -11.01 4.28
N ARG A 108 8.26 -11.30 2.98
CA ARG A 108 8.75 -12.59 2.45
C ARG A 108 10.23 -12.85 2.75
N LYS A 109 11.06 -11.80 2.78
CA LYS A 109 12.49 -11.90 3.11
C LYS A 109 12.72 -12.36 4.55
N HIS A 110 11.87 -11.92 5.48
CA HIS A 110 12.08 -12.09 6.92
C HIS A 110 11.17 -13.10 7.60
N LEU A 111 10.08 -13.52 6.94
CA LEU A 111 9.16 -14.54 7.44
C LEU A 111 9.35 -15.87 6.73
N ASN A 112 9.58 -16.91 7.53
CA ASN A 112 9.63 -18.28 7.04
C ASN A 112 8.25 -18.70 6.51
N ASP A 113 8.25 -19.48 5.43
CA ASP A 113 7.02 -20.06 4.90
C ASP A 113 6.69 -21.32 5.70
N THR A 114 5.73 -21.25 6.60
CA THR A 114 5.16 -22.45 7.23
C THR A 114 4.23 -23.08 6.19
N PHE A 115 4.80 -23.91 5.31
CA PHE A 115 4.06 -24.58 4.24
C PHE A 115 2.91 -25.40 4.82
N HIS A 116 1.67 -24.93 4.64
CA HIS A 116 0.47 -25.75 4.79
C HIS A 116 -0.02 -26.11 3.38
N LEU A 117 0.07 -27.40 3.02
CA LEU A 117 -0.48 -27.92 1.77
C LEU A 117 -2.00 -28.04 1.94
N ASP A 118 -2.76 -27.18 1.25
CA ASP A 118 -4.22 -27.28 1.16
C ASP A 118 -4.62 -27.46 -0.32
N GLY A 119 -4.59 -28.71 -0.79
CA GLY A 119 -4.99 -29.10 -2.15
C GLY A 119 -3.94 -28.90 -3.26
N ILE A 120 -4.41 -28.63 -4.49
CA ILE A 120 -3.63 -28.57 -5.75
C ILE A 120 -2.92 -27.20 -5.95
N GLN A 121 -3.18 -26.20 -5.10
CA GLN A 121 -2.47 -24.91 -5.11
C GLN A 121 -1.73 -24.70 -3.78
N SER A 122 -0.44 -24.36 -3.83
CA SER A 122 0.30 -23.96 -2.62
C SER A 122 -0.12 -22.55 -2.21
N VAL A 123 -1.12 -22.44 -1.35
CA VAL A 123 -1.50 -21.17 -0.73
C VAL A 123 -0.60 -20.94 0.48
N SER A 124 0.38 -20.05 0.36
CA SER A 124 1.22 -19.65 1.50
C SER A 124 0.37 -18.83 2.49
N ALA A 125 0.14 -19.39 3.68
CA ALA A 125 -0.55 -18.68 4.77
C ALA A 125 0.16 -17.35 5.09
N ARG A 126 1.50 -17.33 5.01
CA ARG A 126 2.32 -16.12 5.14
C ARG A 126 1.90 -15.06 4.14
N ASP A 127 1.82 -15.39 2.85
CA ASP A 127 1.51 -14.41 1.80
C ASP A 127 0.08 -13.88 1.90
N ASN A 128 -0.86 -14.69 2.40
CA ASN A 128 -2.22 -14.22 2.68
C ASN A 128 -2.27 -13.25 3.87
N ILE A 129 -1.60 -13.60 4.97
CA ILE A 129 -1.50 -12.73 6.17
C ILE A 129 -0.80 -11.42 5.81
N LEU A 130 0.34 -11.49 5.10
CA LEU A 130 1.07 -10.32 4.63
C LEU A 130 0.20 -9.45 3.72
N ARG A 131 -0.55 -10.05 2.78
CA ARG A 131 -1.45 -9.30 1.90
C ARG A 131 -2.47 -8.51 2.70
N GLU A 132 -3.08 -9.11 3.70
CA GLU A 132 -4.09 -8.45 4.55
C GLU A 132 -3.47 -7.30 5.34
N ILE A 133 -2.39 -7.58 6.09
CA ILE A 133 -1.71 -6.59 6.93
C ILE A 133 -1.20 -5.40 6.10
N VAL A 134 -0.57 -5.66 4.95
CA VAL A 134 -0.04 -4.60 4.08
C VAL A 134 -1.16 -3.81 3.42
N SER A 135 -2.24 -4.48 2.98
CA SER A 135 -3.39 -3.80 2.39
C SER A 135 -4.06 -2.88 3.41
N ASN A 136 -4.27 -3.36 4.65
CA ASN A 136 -4.88 -2.56 5.72
C ASN A 136 -3.98 -1.39 6.11
N LEU A 137 -2.67 -1.60 6.22
CA LEU A 137 -1.71 -0.54 6.49
C LEU A 137 -1.76 0.60 5.47
N LEU A 138 -1.82 0.27 4.18
CA LEU A 138 -1.81 1.25 3.10
C LEU A 138 -3.18 1.90 2.87
N ALA A 139 -4.27 1.14 2.95
CA ALA A 139 -5.62 1.62 2.69
C ALA A 139 -6.18 2.48 3.82
N HIS A 140 -5.91 2.09 5.07
CA HIS A 140 -6.39 2.80 6.25
C HIS A 140 -5.38 3.82 6.77
N ARG A 141 -4.36 4.18 5.99
CA ARG A 141 -3.44 5.24 6.40
C ARG A 141 -4.14 6.59 6.44
N ASP A 142 -4.10 7.23 7.60
CA ASP A 142 -4.44 8.64 7.72
C ASP A 142 -3.28 9.49 7.18
N PHE A 143 -3.40 9.90 5.92
CA PHE A 143 -2.41 10.75 5.24
C PHE A 143 -2.42 12.20 5.76
N SER A 144 -3.39 12.58 6.61
CA SER A 144 -3.44 13.89 7.28
C SER A 144 -2.58 13.92 8.55
N ASN A 145 -2.19 12.76 9.07
CA ASN A 145 -1.36 12.65 10.27
C ASN A 145 0.13 12.47 9.92
N ALA A 146 1.00 13.18 10.64
CA ALA A 146 2.45 13.09 10.46
C ALA A 146 3.07 11.80 11.07
N TYR A 147 2.27 10.96 11.74
CA TYR A 147 2.75 9.70 12.28
C TYR A 147 3.17 8.76 11.16
N VAL A 148 4.45 8.35 11.19
CA VAL A 148 5.01 7.42 10.21
C VAL A 148 4.43 6.03 10.44
N ALA A 149 3.71 5.53 9.45
CA ALA A 149 3.19 4.17 9.45
C ALA A 149 4.35 3.16 9.51
N LYS A 150 4.21 2.10 10.30
CA LYS A 150 5.25 1.07 10.42
C LYS A 150 4.69 -0.32 10.21
N LEU A 151 5.47 -1.16 9.53
CA LEU A 151 5.34 -2.60 9.52
C LEU A 151 6.50 -3.17 10.35
N VAL A 152 6.21 -3.84 11.46
CA VAL A 152 7.24 -4.35 12.37
C VAL A 152 7.16 -5.87 12.43
N ILE A 153 8.29 -6.52 12.17
CA ILE A 153 8.48 -7.96 12.26
C ILE A 153 9.44 -8.25 13.42
N GLU A 154 8.93 -8.98 14.40
CA GLU A 154 9.68 -9.46 15.56
C GLU A 154 9.67 -10.99 15.60
N ARG A 155 10.44 -11.56 16.55
CA ARG A 155 10.64 -13.01 16.65
C ARG A 155 9.34 -13.84 16.62
N ASN A 156 8.29 -13.36 17.29
CA ASN A 156 7.04 -14.12 17.51
C ASN A 156 5.79 -13.40 17.00
N ARG A 157 5.94 -12.24 16.34
CA ARG A 157 4.79 -11.44 15.90
C ARG A 157 5.14 -10.52 14.76
N ILE A 158 4.12 -10.24 13.95
CA ILE A 158 4.10 -9.17 12.97
C ILE A 158 2.98 -8.21 13.36
N TYR A 159 3.25 -6.91 13.31
CA TYR A 159 2.23 -5.91 13.61
C TYR A 159 2.45 -4.62 12.84
N THR A 160 1.39 -3.82 12.75
CA THR A 160 1.45 -2.49 12.15
C THR A 160 1.22 -1.42 13.19
N GLU A 161 1.88 -0.28 13.02
CA GLU A 161 1.61 0.94 13.78
C GLU A 161 1.12 2.00 12.80
N ASN A 162 -0.11 2.48 12.99
CA ASN A 162 -0.71 3.53 12.19
C ASN A 162 -1.38 4.56 13.11
N ALA A 163 -1.54 5.79 12.62
CA ALA A 163 -2.08 6.91 13.37
C ALA A 163 -3.59 6.81 13.65
N ASN A 164 -4.25 5.72 13.25
CA ASN A 164 -5.69 5.60 13.38
C ASN A 164 -6.15 5.55 14.84
N LEU A 165 -7.01 6.52 15.15
CA LEU A 165 -7.89 6.55 16.31
C LEU A 165 -8.98 5.47 16.15
N SER A 166 -8.66 4.20 16.40
CA SER A 166 -9.68 3.26 16.85
C SER A 166 -10.09 3.68 18.27
N HIS A 167 -11.29 4.23 18.42
CA HIS A 167 -11.88 4.55 19.73
C HIS A 167 -11.74 3.36 20.69
N GLY A 168 -10.83 3.45 21.66
CA GLY A 168 -10.72 2.51 22.81
C GLY A 168 -9.36 1.85 23.04
N SER A 169 -8.49 1.74 22.04
CA SER A 169 -7.17 1.10 22.19
C SER A 169 -6.27 1.48 21.03
N ARG A 170 -4.98 1.77 21.30
CA ARG A 170 -3.98 2.15 20.28
C ARG A 170 -4.08 1.19 19.08
N GLY A 171 -4.21 1.75 17.86
CA GLY A 171 -4.38 1.02 16.61
C GLY A 171 -3.17 0.17 16.23
N ILE A 172 -2.99 -0.94 16.94
CA ILE A 172 -2.01 -1.98 16.69
C ILE A 172 -2.79 -3.17 16.16
N GLU A 173 -2.69 -3.44 14.86
CA GLU A 173 -3.09 -4.74 14.32
C GLU A 173 -1.88 -5.67 14.45
N SER A 174 -2.03 -6.73 15.25
CA SER A 174 -0.96 -7.71 15.49
C SER A 174 -1.42 -9.13 15.19
N CYS A 175 -0.62 -9.87 14.44
CA CYS A 175 -0.76 -11.31 14.28
C CYS A 175 0.45 -12.01 14.91
N ASN A 176 0.18 -13.07 15.69
CA ASN A 176 1.22 -13.99 16.13
C ASN A 176 1.57 -14.91 14.96
N ILE A 177 2.87 -15.13 14.74
CA ILE A 177 3.44 -15.98 13.68
C ILE A 177 4.05 -17.22 14.31
#